data_AF-A0A6B2CNR2-F1
#
_entry.id   AF-A0A6B2CNR2-F1
#
_cell.length_a   1.000
_cell.length_b   1.000
_cell.length_c   1.000
_cell.angle_alpha   90.00
_cell.angle_beta   90.00
_cell.angle_gamma   90.00
#
_symmetry.space_group_name_H-M   'P 1'
#
loop_
_entity.id
_entity.type
_entity.pdbx_description
1 polymer ?
#
loop_
_entity_poly.entity_id
_entity_poly.type
_entity_poly.pdbx_seq_one_letter_code
_entity_poly.pdbx_strand_id
1 'polypeptide(L)'
;MEPCINLLECVNEKLKKGKVNKIKVAVAYVKLSGVEMFSDLLEDVSECTIITSLDFGITELEGVKKLKELGCSVYIYNGKKEFHPKVYLFESGSQEFAIIGSSNLSEGALTGKNVELNLMVSEKGLIDYINSFINNLISESIPVDDNLLSVLESGGYNDIRHKSYDRPAWDIFRDINRSYYCGKFNELYDFVQKYKERGELMKMRSSIHKMALYGLACDLSSYDLKIDLNERGARGAPDAIIKARNEVKVVVQGMVLLGKTAILSKLSGFDYFIILRMIDRGTREYYILSKSELEKLVRESKIVYNENAKAYEISPRIYEKYRTMLNEFINKISSS
;
A
#
# COMPACT_ATOMS: atom_id res chain seq x y z
N MET A 1 -32.89 20.35 2.66
CA MET A 1 -32.05 19.84 1.56
C MET A 1 -32.41 20.62 0.32
N GLU A 2 -31.43 20.97 -0.50
CA GLU A 2 -31.60 21.77 -1.73
C GLU A 2 -31.04 20.98 -2.92
N PRO A 3 -31.71 20.93 -4.08
CA PRO A 3 -31.17 20.27 -5.27
C PRO A 3 -29.90 20.99 -5.75
N CYS A 4 -28.94 20.22 -6.23
CA CYS A 4 -27.69 20.75 -6.78
C CYS A 4 -27.28 19.98 -8.04
N ILE A 5 -27.49 20.59 -9.21
CA ILE A 5 -27.22 19.96 -10.51
C ILE A 5 -25.77 20.20 -10.93
N ASN A 6 -25.33 21.46 -10.90
CA ASN A 6 -23.93 21.84 -11.11
C ASN A 6 -23.26 22.05 -9.74
N LEU A 7 -22.35 21.14 -9.37
CA LEU A 7 -21.73 21.16 -8.05
C LEU A 7 -21.00 22.47 -7.76
N LEU A 8 -20.19 22.95 -8.71
CA LEU A 8 -19.39 24.16 -8.51
C LEU A 8 -20.25 25.42 -8.37
N GLU A 9 -21.31 25.55 -9.17
CA GLU A 9 -22.26 26.65 -9.04
C GLU A 9 -22.91 26.65 -7.65
N CYS A 10 -23.41 25.51 -7.18
CA CYS A 10 -24.03 25.44 -5.85
C CYS A 10 -23.05 25.80 -4.73
N VAL A 11 -21.81 25.32 -4.80
CA VAL A 11 -20.78 25.64 -3.79
C VAL A 11 -20.52 27.15 -3.79
N ASN A 12 -20.31 27.74 -4.96
CA ASN A 12 -20.04 29.18 -5.10
C ASN A 12 -21.22 30.03 -4.61
N GLU A 13 -22.46 29.63 -4.93
CA GLU A 13 -23.68 30.28 -4.44
C GLU A 13 -23.82 30.19 -2.92
N LYS A 14 -23.50 29.02 -2.33
CA LYS A 14 -23.59 28.82 -0.89
C LYS A 14 -22.56 29.64 -0.13
N LEU A 15 -21.32 29.67 -0.64
CA LEU A 15 -20.21 30.39 -0.02
C LEU A 15 -20.34 31.92 -0.16
N LYS A 16 -21.06 32.44 -1.17
CA LYS A 16 -21.25 33.89 -1.41
C LYS A 16 -19.95 34.70 -1.32
N LYS A 17 -18.85 34.16 -1.89
CA LYS A 17 -17.45 34.69 -1.82
C LYS A 17 -16.68 34.44 -0.51
N GLY A 18 -17.23 33.66 0.43
CA GLY A 18 -16.50 33.12 1.57
C GLY A 18 -15.45 32.10 1.13
N LYS A 19 -14.37 31.97 1.91
CA LYS A 19 -13.35 30.93 1.70
C LYS A 19 -13.75 29.65 2.43
N VAL A 20 -13.43 28.51 1.83
CA VAL A 20 -13.50 27.22 2.51
C VAL A 20 -12.38 27.16 3.55
N ASN A 21 -12.69 26.83 4.80
CA ASN A 21 -11.69 26.63 5.85
C ASN A 21 -11.25 25.18 5.92
N LYS A 22 -12.21 24.25 5.82
CA LYS A 22 -11.95 22.81 5.78
C LYS A 22 -12.81 22.14 4.72
N ILE A 23 -12.25 21.11 4.10
CA ILE A 23 -12.95 20.26 3.17
C ILE A 23 -12.60 18.80 3.39
N LYS A 24 -13.62 17.94 3.34
CA LYS A 24 -13.47 16.49 3.30
C LYS A 24 -14.27 15.92 2.15
N VAL A 25 -13.63 15.14 1.30
CA VAL A 25 -14.23 14.57 0.10
C VAL A 25 -14.02 13.06 0.11
N ALA A 26 -15.09 12.30 -0.12
CA ALA A 26 -15.01 10.88 -0.45
C ALA A 26 -15.70 10.66 -1.79
N VAL A 27 -14.89 10.42 -2.84
CA VAL A 27 -15.33 10.32 -4.24
C VAL A 27 -14.73 9.09 -4.91
N ALA A 28 -15.57 8.32 -5.58
CA ALA A 28 -15.15 7.09 -6.25
C ALA A 28 -13.95 7.34 -7.17
N TYR A 29 -14.03 8.39 -8.01
CA TYR A 29 -13.04 8.68 -9.03
C TYR A 29 -12.53 10.11 -8.99
N VAL A 30 -11.24 10.26 -9.25
CA VAL A 30 -10.57 11.54 -9.44
C VAL A 30 -9.95 11.61 -10.83
N LYS A 31 -10.28 12.66 -11.59
CA LYS A 31 -9.59 13.00 -12.85
C LYS A 31 -8.85 14.32 -12.68
N LEU A 32 -7.73 14.49 -13.38
CA LEU A 32 -6.97 15.75 -13.35
C LEU A 32 -7.86 16.93 -13.71
N SER A 33 -8.69 16.79 -14.76
CA SER A 33 -9.61 17.84 -15.20
C SER A 33 -10.61 18.26 -14.12
N GLY A 34 -11.01 17.36 -13.21
CA GLY A 34 -11.87 17.71 -12.09
C GLY A 34 -11.11 18.48 -11.01
N VAL A 35 -9.88 18.07 -10.72
CA VAL A 35 -9.02 18.74 -9.74
C VAL A 35 -8.72 20.17 -10.18
N GLU A 36 -8.45 20.39 -11.47
CA GLU A 36 -8.20 21.72 -12.04
C GLU A 36 -9.42 22.64 -11.92
N MET A 37 -10.64 22.14 -12.09
CA MET A 37 -11.84 22.95 -11.87
C MET A 37 -12.10 23.25 -10.40
N PHE A 38 -11.51 22.45 -9.50
CA PHE A 38 -11.76 22.50 -8.06
C PHE A 38 -10.64 23.21 -7.30
N SER A 39 -9.52 23.53 -7.95
CA SER A 39 -8.31 24.06 -7.31
C SER A 39 -8.55 25.35 -6.55
N ASP A 40 -9.35 26.26 -7.10
CA ASP A 40 -9.63 27.57 -6.51
C ASP A 40 -10.36 27.43 -5.16
N LEU A 41 -11.15 26.37 -4.98
CA LEU A 41 -11.82 26.07 -3.71
C LEU A 41 -10.86 25.47 -2.68
N LEU A 42 -9.70 24.97 -3.11
CA LEU A 42 -8.68 24.34 -2.27
C LEU A 42 -7.56 25.32 -1.88
N GLU A 43 -7.50 26.50 -2.51
CA GLU A 43 -6.55 27.55 -2.13
C GLU A 43 -6.76 28.03 -0.68
N ASP A 44 -5.67 28.15 0.07
CA ASP A 44 -5.65 28.56 1.48
C ASP A 44 -6.53 27.73 2.43
N VAL A 45 -6.95 26.53 2.03
CA VAL A 45 -7.73 25.64 2.90
C VAL A 45 -6.84 25.06 4.00
N SER A 46 -7.26 25.23 5.26
CA SER A 46 -6.47 24.79 6.43
C SER A 46 -6.46 23.28 6.62
N GLU A 47 -7.51 22.58 6.17
CA GLU A 47 -7.61 21.12 6.22
C GLU A 47 -8.31 20.61 4.96
N CYS A 48 -7.59 19.87 4.12
CA CYS A 48 -8.15 19.20 2.95
C CYS A 48 -7.91 17.70 3.05
N THR A 49 -8.97 16.91 3.11
CA THR A 49 -8.92 15.43 3.09
C THR A 49 -9.65 14.91 1.86
N ILE A 50 -8.98 14.08 1.05
CA ILE A 50 -9.58 13.42 -0.10
C ILE A 50 -9.44 11.91 0.05
N ILE A 51 -10.53 11.18 -0.05
CA ILE A 51 -10.55 9.72 -0.13
C ILE A 51 -11.07 9.34 -1.51
N THR A 52 -10.29 8.56 -2.25
CA THR A 52 -10.68 8.02 -3.56
C THR A 52 -10.30 6.55 -3.70
N SER A 53 -10.56 5.95 -4.85
CA SER A 53 -10.25 4.55 -5.12
C SER A 53 -9.58 4.38 -6.47
N LEU A 54 -8.91 3.24 -6.66
CA LEU A 54 -8.44 2.79 -7.96
C LEU A 54 -9.44 1.86 -8.66
N ASP A 55 -10.64 1.69 -8.08
CA ASP A 55 -11.70 0.84 -8.64
C ASP A 55 -11.93 1.21 -10.12
N PHE A 56 -12.01 0.16 -10.93
CA PHE A 56 -12.26 0.20 -12.37
C PHE A 56 -11.22 0.97 -13.19
N GLY A 57 -10.07 1.31 -12.59
CA GLY A 57 -8.98 2.03 -13.26
C GLY A 57 -9.36 3.45 -13.70
N ILE A 58 -10.38 4.07 -13.12
CA ILE A 58 -10.87 5.37 -13.59
C ILE A 58 -10.03 6.53 -13.02
N THR A 59 -9.59 6.43 -11.77
CA THR A 59 -8.79 7.48 -11.13
C THR A 59 -7.46 7.72 -11.84
N GLU A 60 -7.15 8.98 -12.11
CA GLU A 60 -5.93 9.42 -12.77
C GLU A 60 -4.87 9.80 -11.74
N LEU A 61 -3.66 9.22 -11.90
CA LEU A 61 -2.57 9.48 -10.97
C LEU A 61 -2.13 10.96 -10.97
N GLU A 62 -2.21 11.62 -12.12
CA GLU A 62 -1.92 13.06 -12.21
C GLU A 62 -2.91 13.92 -11.40
N GLY A 63 -4.19 13.53 -11.34
CA GLY A 63 -5.17 14.19 -10.46
C GLY A 63 -4.84 13.97 -8.98
N VAL A 64 -4.43 12.76 -8.60
CA VAL A 64 -4.00 12.45 -7.23
C VAL A 64 -2.77 13.27 -6.83
N LYS A 65 -1.77 13.38 -7.71
CA LYS A 65 -0.58 14.21 -7.49
C LYS A 65 -0.96 15.68 -7.35
N LYS A 66 -1.82 16.20 -8.23
CA LYS A 66 -2.25 17.60 -8.19
C LYS A 66 -2.95 17.95 -6.88
N LEU A 67 -3.78 17.05 -6.35
CA LEU A 67 -4.39 17.23 -5.02
C LEU A 67 -3.35 17.32 -3.90
N LYS A 68 -2.30 16.49 -3.95
CA LYS A 68 -1.18 16.60 -2.98
C LYS A 68 -0.42 17.91 -3.10
N GLU A 69 -0.17 18.38 -4.33
CA GLU A 69 0.47 19.69 -4.57
C GLU A 69 -0.35 20.84 -3.99
N LEU A 70 -1.67 20.72 -4.03
CA LEU A 70 -2.62 21.67 -3.41
C LEU A 70 -2.71 21.54 -1.88
N GLY A 71 -1.88 20.70 -1.26
CA GLY A 71 -1.82 20.55 0.21
C GLY A 71 -2.85 19.59 0.79
N CYS A 72 -3.57 18.83 -0.03
CA CYS A 72 -4.54 17.85 0.46
C CYS A 72 -3.88 16.57 0.99
N SER A 73 -4.41 16.06 2.09
CA SER A 73 -4.18 14.70 2.56
C SER A 73 -5.02 13.73 1.73
N VAL A 74 -4.39 13.01 0.80
CA VAL A 74 -5.06 12.08 -0.10
C VAL A 74 -4.93 10.65 0.40
N TYR A 75 -6.00 9.88 0.32
CA TYR A 75 -6.09 8.48 0.72
C TYR A 75 -6.69 7.64 -0.41
N ILE A 76 -6.13 6.45 -0.63
CA ILE A 76 -6.70 5.46 -1.55
C ILE A 76 -7.37 4.36 -0.74
N TYR A 77 -8.69 4.23 -0.90
CA TYR A 77 -9.45 3.15 -0.32
C TYR A 77 -8.90 1.80 -0.77
N ASN A 78 -8.66 0.90 0.18
CA ASN A 78 -8.12 -0.43 -0.06
C ASN A 78 -8.86 -1.49 0.75
N GLY A 79 -10.17 -1.32 0.93
CA GLY A 79 -11.03 -2.37 1.47
C GLY A 79 -11.50 -3.34 0.39
N LYS A 80 -12.31 -4.33 0.79
CA LYS A 80 -12.77 -5.41 -0.11
C LYS A 80 -14.04 -5.07 -0.90
N LYS A 81 -14.74 -4.00 -0.54
CA LYS A 81 -15.96 -3.55 -1.21
C LYS A 81 -15.62 -2.50 -2.26
N GLU A 82 -16.44 -2.38 -3.29
CA GLU A 82 -16.31 -1.29 -4.25
C GLU A 82 -16.54 0.05 -3.56
N PHE A 83 -15.65 1.01 -3.81
CA PHE A 83 -15.71 2.34 -3.25
C PHE A 83 -16.45 3.26 -4.22
N HIS A 84 -17.74 3.47 -3.96
CA HIS A 84 -18.57 4.31 -4.83
C HIS A 84 -19.21 5.59 -4.20
N PRO A 85 -18.77 6.10 -3.03
CA PRO A 85 -19.34 7.33 -2.46
C PRO A 85 -18.96 8.55 -3.31
N LYS A 86 -19.77 9.61 -3.20
CA LYS A 86 -19.60 10.91 -3.88
C LYS A 86 -20.17 11.98 -2.96
N VAL A 87 -19.36 12.32 -1.98
CA VAL A 87 -19.72 13.27 -0.92
C VAL A 87 -18.61 14.28 -0.72
N TYR A 88 -19.03 15.54 -0.60
CA TYR A 88 -18.19 16.71 -0.40
C TYR A 88 -18.70 17.43 0.83
N LEU A 89 -17.91 17.51 1.89
CA LEU A 89 -18.23 18.20 3.14
C LEU A 89 -17.36 19.45 3.24
N PHE A 90 -18.00 20.60 3.44
CA PHE A 90 -17.37 21.91 3.50
C PHE A 90 -17.63 22.57 4.86
N GLU A 91 -16.62 23.24 5.38
CA GLU A 91 -16.69 24.13 6.54
C GLU A 91 -16.17 25.51 6.12
N SER A 92 -16.99 26.56 6.34
CA SER A 92 -16.65 27.96 6.07
C SER A 92 -17.16 28.85 7.21
N GLY A 93 -16.25 29.28 8.08
CA GLY A 93 -16.55 30.02 9.29
C GLY A 93 -17.44 29.20 10.22
N SER A 94 -18.66 29.66 10.46
CA SER A 94 -19.68 28.95 11.23
C SER A 94 -20.63 28.10 10.38
N GLN A 95 -20.43 28.08 9.06
CA GLN A 95 -21.28 27.34 8.13
C GLN A 95 -20.67 25.97 7.82
N GLU A 96 -21.48 24.93 7.97
CA GLU A 96 -21.17 23.57 7.53
C GLU A 96 -22.25 23.09 6.58
N PHE A 97 -21.83 22.52 5.46
CA PHE A 97 -22.74 21.90 4.51
C PHE A 97 -22.05 20.78 3.75
N ALA A 98 -22.83 19.83 3.25
CA ALA A 98 -22.34 18.77 2.40
C ALA A 98 -23.15 18.68 1.12
N ILE A 99 -22.51 18.21 0.06
CA ILE A 99 -23.13 17.84 -1.21
C ILE A 99 -22.95 16.34 -1.40
N ILE A 100 -24.05 15.62 -1.62
CA ILE A 100 -24.07 14.16 -1.81
C ILE A 100 -24.82 13.87 -3.10
N GLY A 101 -24.28 13.00 -3.95
CA GLY A 101 -24.99 12.64 -5.18
C GLY A 101 -24.20 11.75 -6.13
N SER A 102 -24.23 12.11 -7.42
CA SER A 102 -23.61 11.34 -8.50
C SER A 102 -22.30 11.96 -9.01
N SER A 103 -21.94 13.17 -8.58
CA SER A 103 -20.75 13.87 -9.09
C SER A 103 -19.44 13.29 -8.55
N ASN A 104 -18.59 12.79 -9.43
CA ASN A 104 -17.18 12.50 -9.13
C ASN A 104 -16.31 13.76 -9.30
N LEU A 105 -15.05 13.71 -8.87
CA LEU A 105 -14.10 14.80 -9.09
C LEU A 105 -13.55 14.76 -10.52
N SER A 106 -14.40 15.13 -11.47
CA SER A 106 -14.10 15.24 -12.91
C SER A 106 -14.81 16.46 -13.49
N GLU A 107 -14.21 17.12 -14.48
CA GLU A 107 -14.79 18.33 -15.08
C GLU A 107 -16.26 18.13 -15.47
N GLY A 108 -16.59 17.03 -16.15
CA GLY A 108 -17.95 16.81 -16.64
C GLY A 108 -19.00 16.71 -15.53
N ALA A 109 -18.64 16.07 -14.41
CA ALA A 109 -19.50 15.91 -13.25
C ALA A 109 -19.62 17.16 -12.38
N LEU A 110 -18.62 18.05 -12.43
CA LEU A 110 -18.57 19.27 -11.63
C LEU A 110 -19.22 20.48 -12.32
N THR A 111 -19.17 20.53 -13.66
CA THR A 111 -19.55 21.70 -14.47
C THR A 111 -20.90 21.55 -15.20
N GLY A 112 -21.65 20.49 -14.91
CA GLY A 112 -22.95 20.23 -15.53
C GLY A 112 -22.90 19.73 -16.99
N LYS A 113 -21.72 19.29 -17.48
CA LYS A 113 -21.63 18.63 -18.80
C LYS A 113 -22.20 17.22 -18.78
N ASN A 114 -22.15 16.56 -17.62
CA ASN A 114 -22.82 15.28 -17.37
C ASN A 114 -24.24 15.51 -16.84
N VAL A 115 -25.10 14.52 -17.03
CA VAL A 115 -26.38 14.44 -16.31
C VAL A 115 -26.11 13.94 -14.89
N GLU A 116 -26.13 14.86 -13.93
CA GLU A 116 -25.84 14.59 -12.52
C GLU A 116 -27.03 14.98 -11.63
N LEU A 117 -27.15 14.33 -10.47
CA LEU A 117 -28.08 14.69 -9.42
C LEU A 117 -27.34 14.72 -8.09
N ASN A 118 -27.31 15.89 -7.45
CA ASN A 118 -26.81 16.04 -6.10
C ASN A 118 -27.82 16.74 -5.20
N LEU A 119 -27.66 16.54 -3.90
CA LEU A 119 -28.40 17.21 -2.85
C LEU A 119 -27.43 17.92 -1.92
N MET A 120 -27.68 19.20 -1.67
CA MET A 120 -27.02 19.96 -0.62
C MET A 120 -27.77 19.79 0.70
N VAL A 121 -27.02 19.50 1.75
CA VAL A 121 -27.52 19.33 3.12
C VAL A 121 -26.73 20.23 4.07
N SER A 122 -27.42 20.84 5.03
CA SER A 122 -26.83 21.65 6.10
C SER A 122 -27.42 21.33 7.47
N GLU A 123 -28.20 20.25 7.56
CA GLU A 123 -28.77 19.81 8.82
C GLU A 123 -27.68 19.14 9.66
N LYS A 124 -27.48 19.66 10.88
CA LYS A 124 -26.38 19.25 11.75
C LYS A 124 -26.27 17.73 11.95
N GLY A 125 -27.38 17.04 12.20
CA GLY A 125 -27.37 15.58 12.40
C GLY A 125 -26.86 14.81 11.17
N LEU A 126 -27.17 15.28 9.95
CA LEU A 126 -26.66 14.68 8.73
C LEU A 126 -25.19 15.02 8.50
N ILE A 127 -24.77 16.26 8.79
CA ILE A 127 -23.36 16.67 8.72
C ILE A 127 -22.50 15.82 9.66
N ASP A 128 -22.94 15.63 10.91
CA ASP A 128 -22.24 14.81 11.90
C ASP A 128 -22.10 13.35 11.41
N TYR A 129 -23.16 12.79 10.82
CA TYR A 129 -23.13 11.46 10.23
C TYR A 129 -22.16 11.36 9.05
N ILE A 130 -22.19 12.31 8.12
CA ILE A 130 -21.31 12.36 6.94
C ILE A 130 -19.84 12.49 7.35
N ASN A 131 -19.54 13.38 8.29
CA ASN A 131 -18.18 13.53 8.81
C ASN A 131 -17.70 12.22 9.45
N SER A 132 -18.54 11.56 10.25
CA SER A 132 -18.24 10.26 10.85
C SER A 132 -18.02 9.17 9.78
N PHE A 133 -18.86 9.14 8.74
CA PHE A 133 -18.72 8.23 7.61
C PHE A 133 -17.37 8.41 6.90
N ILE A 134 -16.99 9.65 6.56
CA ILE A 134 -15.71 9.95 5.90
C ILE A 134 -14.52 9.56 6.80
N ASN A 135 -14.58 9.90 8.10
CA ASN A 135 -13.48 9.57 9.02
C ASN A 135 -13.29 8.05 9.18
N ASN A 136 -14.38 7.27 9.18
CA ASN A 136 -14.28 5.80 9.25
C ASN A 136 -13.57 5.21 8.03
N LEU A 137 -13.78 5.77 6.84
CA LEU A 137 -13.13 5.31 5.60
C LEU A 137 -11.61 5.46 5.61
N ILE A 138 -11.06 6.40 6.39
CA ILE A 138 -9.60 6.59 6.51
C ILE A 138 -8.93 5.32 7.04
N SER A 139 -9.56 4.61 7.98
CA SER A 139 -9.01 3.39 8.57
C SER A 139 -8.90 2.20 7.59
N GLU A 140 -9.71 2.22 6.52
CA GLU A 140 -9.71 1.23 5.44
C GLU A 140 -8.86 1.67 4.24
N SER A 141 -8.26 2.86 4.31
CA SER A 141 -7.53 3.49 3.22
C SER A 141 -6.03 3.54 3.48
N ILE A 142 -5.24 3.67 2.42
CA ILE A 142 -3.80 3.88 2.48
C ILE A 142 -3.52 5.36 2.22
N PRO A 143 -2.77 6.07 3.09
CA PRO A 143 -2.36 7.45 2.81
C PRO A 143 -1.44 7.50 1.59
N VAL A 144 -1.65 8.50 0.73
CA VAL A 144 -0.80 8.71 -0.46
C VAL A 144 0.45 9.47 -0.06
N ASP A 145 1.51 8.71 0.26
CA ASP A 145 2.86 9.24 0.38
C ASP A 145 3.66 9.06 -0.93
N ASP A 146 4.90 9.54 -0.95
CA ASP A 146 5.75 9.48 -2.14
C ASP A 146 6.16 8.04 -2.48
N ASN A 147 6.18 7.16 -1.47
CA ASN A 147 6.46 5.75 -1.66
C ASN A 147 5.31 5.06 -2.41
N LEU A 148 4.05 5.29 -2.00
CA LEU A 148 2.89 4.76 -2.69
C LEU A 148 2.82 5.26 -4.13
N LEU A 149 3.05 6.56 -4.37
CA LEU A 149 3.10 7.11 -5.72
C LEU A 149 4.15 6.41 -6.58
N SER A 150 5.37 6.25 -6.04
CA SER A 150 6.46 5.56 -6.75
C SER A 150 6.10 4.11 -7.09
N VAL A 151 5.43 3.39 -6.17
CA VAL A 151 4.94 2.02 -6.41
C VAL A 151 3.88 2.00 -7.51
N LEU A 152 2.91 2.93 -7.49
CA LEU A 152 1.87 3.01 -8.53
C LEU A 152 2.47 3.29 -9.92
N GLU A 153 3.39 4.24 -10.00
CA GLU A 153 4.06 4.60 -11.26
C GLU A 153 4.94 3.46 -11.79
N SER A 154 5.88 3.00 -10.95
CA SER A 154 6.87 1.99 -11.33
C SER A 154 6.23 0.61 -11.50
N GLY A 155 5.11 0.35 -10.84
CA GLY A 155 4.29 -0.84 -11.04
C GLY A 155 3.44 -0.80 -12.32
N GLY A 156 3.44 0.31 -13.06
CA GLY A 156 2.76 0.42 -14.35
C GLY A 156 1.25 0.67 -14.23
N TYR A 157 0.80 1.42 -13.20
CA TYR A 157 -0.63 1.70 -12.99
C TYR A 157 -1.32 2.25 -14.24
N ASN A 158 -0.67 3.17 -14.97
CA ASN A 158 -1.25 3.75 -16.20
C ASN A 158 -1.52 2.69 -17.28
N ASP A 159 -0.67 1.67 -17.40
CA ASP A 159 -0.89 0.57 -18.35
C ASP A 159 -1.97 -0.40 -17.87
N ILE A 160 -2.01 -0.67 -16.57
CA ILE A 160 -2.97 -1.58 -15.94
C ILE A 160 -4.38 -0.98 -15.97
N ARG A 161 -4.53 0.31 -15.64
CA ARG A 161 -5.84 0.96 -15.53
C ARG A 161 -6.61 0.94 -16.85
N HIS A 162 -5.92 1.13 -17.99
CA HIS A 162 -6.54 1.09 -19.32
C HIS A 162 -7.07 -0.30 -19.70
N LYS A 163 -6.65 -1.35 -18.98
CA LYS A 163 -7.08 -2.75 -19.18
C LYS A 163 -8.00 -3.24 -18.07
N SER A 164 -8.36 -2.38 -17.12
CA SER A 164 -9.02 -2.77 -15.86
C SER A 164 -10.45 -2.27 -15.71
N TYR A 165 -11.16 -2.15 -16.83
CA TYR A 165 -12.60 -1.89 -16.82
C TYR A 165 -13.31 -2.99 -16.00
N ASP A 166 -14.23 -2.61 -15.13
CA ASP A 166 -14.98 -3.51 -14.23
C ASP A 166 -14.14 -4.37 -13.26
N ARG A 167 -12.89 -3.96 -12.96
CA ARG A 167 -12.06 -4.61 -11.92
C ARG A 167 -12.00 -3.77 -10.64
N PRO A 168 -12.15 -4.37 -9.45
CA PRO A 168 -11.98 -3.65 -8.19
C PRO A 168 -10.51 -3.24 -7.97
N ALA A 169 -10.32 -2.18 -7.18
CA ALA A 169 -9.02 -1.60 -6.81
C ALA A 169 -8.08 -2.66 -6.23
N TRP A 170 -8.64 -3.60 -5.47
CA TRP A 170 -7.90 -4.69 -4.87
C TRP A 170 -7.14 -5.55 -5.90
N ASP A 171 -7.80 -5.89 -7.01
CA ASP A 171 -7.19 -6.65 -8.10
C ASP A 171 -6.12 -5.82 -8.83
N ILE A 172 -6.35 -4.52 -8.98
CA ILE A 172 -5.42 -3.58 -9.60
C ILE A 172 -4.16 -3.43 -8.73
N PHE A 173 -4.31 -3.24 -7.42
CA PHE A 173 -3.21 -3.17 -6.47
C PHE A 173 -2.36 -4.45 -6.48
N ARG A 174 -2.99 -5.61 -6.59
CA ARG A 174 -2.29 -6.90 -6.69
C ARG A 174 -1.36 -6.91 -7.91
N ASP A 175 -1.85 -6.50 -9.07
CA ASP A 175 -1.09 -6.48 -10.32
C ASP A 175 0.07 -5.47 -10.26
N ILE A 176 -0.18 -4.27 -9.71
CA ILE A 176 0.83 -3.22 -9.51
C ILE A 176 1.93 -3.71 -8.58
N ASN A 177 1.56 -4.23 -7.40
CA ASN A 177 2.52 -4.71 -6.41
C ASN A 177 3.38 -5.84 -6.99
N ARG A 178 2.76 -6.77 -7.72
CA ARG A 178 3.49 -7.85 -8.39
C ARG A 178 4.46 -7.28 -9.42
N SER A 179 4.02 -6.38 -10.29
CA SER A 179 4.85 -5.72 -11.29
C SER A 179 6.06 -5.02 -10.64
N TYR A 180 5.79 -4.20 -9.62
CA TYR A 180 6.79 -3.44 -8.87
C TYR A 180 7.82 -4.34 -8.18
N TYR A 181 7.37 -5.23 -7.29
CA TYR A 181 8.28 -6.04 -6.48
C TYR A 181 9.04 -7.08 -7.31
N CYS A 182 8.40 -7.71 -8.30
CA CYS A 182 9.09 -8.62 -9.19
C CYS A 182 10.11 -7.88 -10.08
N GLY A 183 9.78 -6.66 -10.53
CA GLY A 183 10.71 -5.79 -11.25
C GLY A 183 11.94 -5.44 -10.41
N LYS A 184 11.74 -4.96 -9.18
CA LYS A 184 12.83 -4.63 -8.25
C LYS A 184 13.68 -5.85 -7.87
N PHE A 185 13.05 -7.00 -7.68
CA PHE A 185 13.77 -8.26 -7.50
C PHE A 185 14.69 -8.56 -8.70
N ASN A 186 14.15 -8.46 -9.92
CA ASN A 186 14.90 -8.74 -11.15
C ASN A 186 16.07 -7.79 -11.36
N GLU A 187 15.88 -6.48 -11.13
CA GLU A 187 16.95 -5.47 -11.19
C GLU A 187 18.09 -5.81 -10.22
N LEU A 188 17.75 -6.11 -8.96
CA LEU A 188 18.75 -6.47 -7.95
C LEU A 188 19.40 -7.82 -8.24
N TYR A 189 18.65 -8.79 -8.79
CA TYR A 189 19.20 -10.07 -9.20
C TYR A 189 20.30 -9.88 -10.23
N ASP A 190 20.00 -9.18 -11.33
CA ASP A 190 20.96 -8.95 -12.42
C ASP A 190 22.18 -8.16 -11.92
N PHE A 191 21.97 -7.21 -11.01
CA PHE A 191 23.05 -6.48 -10.36
C PHE A 191 23.93 -7.38 -9.47
N VAL A 192 23.34 -8.21 -8.62
CA VAL A 192 24.07 -9.13 -7.72
C VAL A 192 24.83 -10.20 -8.49
N GLN A 193 24.28 -10.73 -9.60
CA GLN A 193 24.98 -11.72 -10.42
C GLN A 193 26.31 -11.20 -10.98
N LYS A 194 26.37 -9.93 -11.42
CA LYS A 194 27.62 -9.30 -11.91
C LYS A 194 28.75 -9.31 -10.87
N TYR A 195 28.42 -9.17 -9.59
CA TYR A 195 29.40 -9.25 -8.50
C TYR A 195 29.73 -10.70 -8.12
N LYS A 196 28.77 -11.61 -8.27
CA LYS A 196 28.99 -13.05 -8.07
C LYS A 196 30.03 -13.60 -9.03
N GLU A 197 29.93 -13.25 -10.32
CA GLU A 197 30.88 -13.66 -11.36
C GLU A 197 32.31 -13.18 -11.07
N ARG A 198 32.46 -12.07 -10.34
CA ARG A 198 33.75 -11.50 -9.91
C ARG A 198 34.23 -12.01 -8.55
N GLY A 199 33.46 -12.87 -7.88
CA GLY A 199 33.78 -13.35 -6.53
C GLY A 199 33.56 -12.31 -5.42
N GLU A 200 32.80 -11.24 -5.67
CA GLU A 200 32.69 -10.07 -4.79
C GLU A 200 31.35 -9.98 -4.02
N LEU A 201 30.62 -11.09 -3.86
CA LEU A 201 29.30 -11.12 -3.21
C LEU A 201 29.26 -10.47 -1.81
N MET A 202 30.35 -10.53 -1.06
CA MET A 202 30.47 -9.93 0.27
C MET A 202 30.20 -8.42 0.26
N LYS A 203 30.57 -7.73 -0.84
CA LYS A 203 30.29 -6.29 -1.02
C LYS A 203 28.80 -5.99 -1.20
N MET A 204 27.99 -7.01 -1.50
CA MET A 204 26.58 -6.89 -1.85
C MET A 204 25.60 -7.31 -0.76
N ARG A 205 26.06 -7.47 0.49
CA ARG A 205 25.23 -7.95 1.60
C ARG A 205 23.91 -7.20 1.72
N SER A 206 23.91 -5.87 1.71
CA SER A 206 22.68 -5.05 1.81
C SER A 206 21.71 -5.32 0.66
N SER A 207 22.22 -5.33 -0.58
CA SER A 207 21.41 -5.60 -1.78
C SER A 207 20.83 -7.02 -1.78
N ILE A 208 21.55 -8.01 -1.25
CA ILE A 208 21.04 -9.39 -1.13
C ILE A 208 19.87 -9.47 -0.14
N HIS A 209 19.91 -8.70 0.95
CA HIS A 209 18.81 -8.62 1.92
C HIS A 209 17.59 -7.90 1.33
N LYS A 210 17.80 -6.79 0.61
CA LYS A 210 16.73 -6.11 -0.13
C LYS A 210 16.11 -7.00 -1.22
N MET A 211 16.96 -7.70 -1.97
CA MET A 211 16.51 -8.65 -2.99
C MET A 211 15.64 -9.76 -2.39
N ALA A 212 15.98 -10.27 -1.20
CA ALA A 212 15.16 -11.27 -0.52
C ALA A 212 13.77 -10.72 -0.13
N LEU A 213 13.69 -9.47 0.36
CA LEU A 213 12.40 -8.81 0.64
C LEU A 213 11.55 -8.69 -0.61
N TYR A 214 12.10 -8.15 -1.71
CA TYR A 214 11.36 -8.01 -2.95
C TYR A 214 10.98 -9.35 -3.57
N GLY A 215 11.82 -10.38 -3.43
CA GLY A 215 11.51 -11.74 -3.86
C GLY A 215 10.31 -12.33 -3.11
N LEU A 216 10.29 -12.19 -1.77
CA LEU A 216 9.16 -12.60 -0.94
C LEU A 216 7.90 -11.82 -1.32
N ALA A 217 7.99 -10.50 -1.44
CA ALA A 217 6.86 -9.64 -1.79
C ALA A 217 6.32 -9.94 -3.19
N CYS A 218 7.19 -10.23 -4.16
CA CYS A 218 6.83 -10.65 -5.52
C CYS A 218 6.01 -11.94 -5.50
N ASP A 219 6.45 -12.97 -4.77
CA ASP A 219 5.74 -14.26 -4.69
C ASP A 219 4.42 -14.13 -3.90
N LEU A 220 4.44 -13.35 -2.82
CA LEU A 220 3.25 -13.10 -2.00
C LEU A 220 2.20 -12.23 -2.71
N SER A 221 2.61 -11.39 -3.66
CA SER A 221 1.67 -10.55 -4.44
C SER A 221 0.71 -11.39 -5.30
N SER A 222 0.93 -12.69 -5.47
CA SER A 222 -0.05 -13.58 -6.11
C SER A 222 -1.18 -14.03 -5.17
N TYR A 223 -1.12 -13.66 -3.88
CA TYR A 223 -2.09 -14.02 -2.85
C TYR A 223 -2.91 -12.80 -2.41
N ASP A 224 -4.06 -13.04 -1.78
CA ASP A 224 -5.01 -12.03 -1.29
C ASP A 224 -4.53 -11.35 0.01
N LEU A 225 -3.33 -10.77 0.02
CA LEU A 225 -2.65 -10.27 1.22
C LEU A 225 -2.13 -8.84 1.04
N LYS A 226 -2.22 -8.02 2.09
CA LYS A 226 -1.49 -6.73 2.14
C LYS A 226 -0.11 -6.96 2.73
N ILE A 227 0.91 -6.37 2.12
CA ILE A 227 2.31 -6.54 2.54
C ILE A 227 2.93 -5.15 2.69
N ASP A 228 3.46 -4.87 3.86
CA ASP A 228 4.22 -3.66 4.16
C ASP A 228 5.68 -4.02 4.40
N LEU A 229 6.60 -3.49 3.58
CA LEU A 229 8.02 -3.80 3.63
C LEU A 229 8.78 -2.71 4.39
N ASN A 230 9.56 -3.12 5.40
CA ASN A 230 10.49 -2.21 6.06
C ASN A 230 11.85 -2.22 5.35
N GLU A 231 11.99 -1.43 4.28
CA GLU A 231 13.23 -1.35 3.53
C GLU A 231 14.42 -0.76 4.32
N ARG A 232 14.14 0.04 5.37
CA ARG A 232 15.17 0.61 6.24
C ARG A 232 15.86 -0.47 7.09
N GLY A 233 15.15 -1.58 7.36
CA GLY A 233 15.67 -2.77 8.06
C GLY A 233 16.67 -3.61 7.25
N ALA A 234 16.87 -3.31 5.96
CA ALA A 234 17.72 -4.09 5.06
C ALA A 234 19.22 -4.09 5.40
N ARG A 235 19.65 -3.34 6.42
CA ARG A 235 20.99 -3.45 7.03
C ARG A 235 21.05 -4.60 8.05
N GLY A 236 20.64 -5.79 7.62
CA GLY A 236 20.87 -7.05 8.34
C GLY A 236 19.66 -7.69 9.02
N ALA A 237 18.51 -7.02 9.13
CA ALA A 237 17.29 -7.60 9.68
C ALA A 237 16.04 -7.16 8.89
N PRO A 238 16.02 -7.36 7.56
CA PRO A 238 14.89 -6.91 6.77
C PRO A 238 13.61 -7.59 7.27
N ASP A 239 12.56 -6.80 7.49
CA ASP A 239 11.29 -7.28 8.00
C ASP A 239 10.12 -6.76 7.18
N ALA A 240 9.02 -7.50 7.24
CA ALA A 240 7.77 -7.16 6.60
C ALA A 240 6.60 -7.45 7.55
N ILE A 241 5.54 -6.68 7.41
CA ILE A 241 4.26 -6.95 8.05
C ILE A 241 3.32 -7.46 6.96
N ILE A 242 2.85 -8.69 7.13
CA ILE A 242 1.87 -9.32 6.25
C ILE A 242 0.53 -9.21 6.96
N LYS A 243 -0.41 -8.45 6.40
CA LYS A 243 -1.79 -8.42 6.89
C LYS A 243 -2.60 -9.48 6.15
N ALA A 244 -2.87 -10.58 6.86
CA ALA A 244 -3.80 -11.62 6.47
C ALA A 244 -5.12 -11.41 7.24
N ARG A 245 -5.64 -12.45 7.90
CA ARG A 245 -6.71 -12.29 8.91
C ARG A 245 -6.22 -11.46 10.10
N ASN A 246 -4.99 -11.72 10.52
CA ASN A 246 -4.26 -11.00 11.54
C ASN A 246 -3.00 -10.37 10.93
N GLU A 247 -2.43 -9.37 11.62
CA GLU A 247 -1.10 -8.86 11.26
C GLU A 247 -0.03 -9.84 11.71
N VAL A 248 0.80 -10.27 10.76
CA VAL A 248 1.90 -11.21 10.99
C VAL A 248 3.21 -10.52 10.65
N LYS A 249 4.09 -10.39 11.64
CA LYS A 249 5.41 -9.81 11.44
C LYS A 249 6.40 -10.89 11.06
N VAL A 250 6.99 -10.75 9.88
CA VAL A 250 8.00 -11.67 9.36
C VAL A 250 9.36 -10.98 9.29
N VAL A 251 10.41 -11.74 9.57
CA VAL A 251 11.80 -11.31 9.37
C VAL A 251 12.41 -12.20 8.34
N VAL A 252 13.06 -11.60 7.36
CA VAL A 252 13.65 -12.31 6.25
C VAL A 252 15.16 -12.35 6.44
N GLN A 253 15.75 -13.53 6.33
CA GLN A 253 17.18 -13.63 6.12
C GLN A 253 17.48 -13.46 4.63
N GLY A 254 18.46 -12.61 4.30
CA GLY A 254 18.92 -12.41 2.93
C GLY A 254 19.30 -13.72 2.24
N MET A 255 19.25 -13.75 0.91
CA MET A 255 19.29 -15.01 0.15
C MET A 255 20.55 -15.84 0.47
N VAL A 256 20.33 -17.07 0.95
CA VAL A 256 21.39 -17.99 1.36
C VAL A 256 21.80 -18.87 0.18
N LEU A 257 23.11 -19.03 -0.05
CA LEU A 257 23.63 -19.93 -1.08
C LEU A 257 23.53 -21.40 -0.63
N LEU A 258 23.56 -22.33 -1.59
CA LEU A 258 23.51 -23.76 -1.30
C LEU A 258 24.59 -24.19 -0.29
N GLY A 259 24.16 -24.88 0.77
CA GLY A 259 25.04 -25.39 1.82
C GLY A 259 25.65 -24.31 2.73
N LYS A 260 25.17 -23.06 2.70
CA LYS A 260 25.68 -22.00 3.58
C LYS A 260 24.82 -21.80 4.83
N THR A 261 25.48 -21.53 5.94
CA THR A 261 24.86 -21.15 7.21
C THR A 261 24.02 -19.88 7.04
N ALA A 262 22.81 -19.89 7.58
CA ALA A 262 21.97 -18.72 7.67
C ALA A 262 22.32 -17.93 8.93
N ILE A 263 22.37 -16.60 8.81
CA ILE A 263 22.63 -15.69 9.92
C ILE A 263 21.29 -15.20 10.46
N LEU A 264 21.13 -15.08 11.76
CA LEU A 264 19.98 -14.47 12.40
C LEU A 264 20.45 -13.24 13.16
N SER A 265 19.97 -12.08 12.75
CA SER A 265 20.29 -10.79 13.36
C SER A 265 19.48 -10.48 14.61
N LYS A 266 18.34 -11.16 14.80
CA LYS A 266 17.50 -11.09 16.01
C LYS A 266 16.74 -12.40 16.19
N LEU A 267 16.42 -12.73 17.45
CA LEU A 267 15.66 -13.94 17.83
C LEU A 267 14.27 -13.61 18.41
N SER A 268 13.88 -12.34 18.41
CA SER A 268 12.61 -11.89 19.00
C SER A 268 12.02 -10.70 18.23
N GLY A 269 10.77 -10.36 18.54
CA GLY A 269 10.05 -9.21 17.94
C GLY A 269 9.49 -9.47 16.54
N PHE A 270 9.19 -10.73 16.23
CA PHE A 270 8.53 -11.22 15.01
C PHE A 270 7.79 -12.54 15.31
N ASP A 271 6.86 -12.91 14.43
CA ASP A 271 6.08 -14.15 14.53
C ASP A 271 6.74 -15.30 13.76
N TYR A 272 7.30 -14.98 12.59
CA TYR A 272 8.02 -15.92 11.74
C TYR A 272 9.36 -15.39 11.27
N PHE A 273 10.33 -16.29 11.16
CA PHE A 273 11.62 -16.06 10.52
C PHE A 273 11.68 -16.86 9.23
N ILE A 274 11.94 -16.17 8.12
CA ILE A 274 11.95 -16.74 6.78
C ILE A 274 13.38 -16.72 6.27
N ILE A 275 13.94 -17.90 6.03
CA ILE A 275 15.18 -18.06 5.27
C ILE A 275 14.78 -18.30 3.83
N LEU A 276 15.22 -17.40 2.95
CA LEU A 276 14.97 -17.51 1.52
C LEU A 276 16.22 -18.07 0.84
N ARG A 277 16.07 -19.19 0.12
CA ARG A 277 17.13 -19.74 -0.74
C ARG A 277 16.81 -19.49 -2.20
N MET A 278 17.74 -18.87 -2.90
CA MET A 278 17.67 -18.73 -4.36
C MET A 278 18.23 -19.99 -5.02
N ILE A 279 17.46 -20.60 -5.91
CA ILE A 279 17.97 -21.67 -6.78
C ILE A 279 18.39 -21.06 -8.12
N ASP A 280 17.47 -20.32 -8.74
CA ASP A 280 17.69 -19.57 -9.97
C ASP A 280 16.81 -18.29 -9.96
N ARG A 281 16.75 -17.57 -11.08
CA ARG A 281 15.98 -16.32 -11.20
C ARG A 281 14.47 -16.52 -10.94
N GLY A 282 13.92 -17.65 -11.36
CA GLY A 282 12.50 -17.99 -11.23
C GLY A 282 12.16 -18.85 -10.01
N THR A 283 13.15 -19.57 -9.46
CA THR A 283 12.92 -20.56 -8.41
C THR A 283 13.50 -20.12 -7.06
N ARG A 284 12.62 -19.95 -6.07
CA ARG A 284 12.94 -19.65 -4.67
C ARG A 284 12.39 -20.74 -3.77
N GLU A 285 13.15 -21.07 -2.73
CA GLU A 285 12.70 -21.96 -1.67
C GLU A 285 12.60 -21.21 -0.35
N TYR A 286 11.57 -21.57 0.40
CA TYR A 286 11.24 -20.94 1.68
C TYR A 286 11.45 -21.93 2.81
N TYR A 287 12.18 -21.48 3.83
CA TYR A 287 12.33 -22.20 5.09
C TYR A 287 11.80 -21.30 6.20
N ILE A 288 10.66 -21.68 6.77
CA ILE A 288 9.85 -20.80 7.60
C ILE A 288 9.77 -21.38 9.00
N LEU A 289 10.30 -20.65 9.98
CA LEU A 289 10.27 -21.03 11.39
C LEU A 289 9.40 -20.05 12.15
N SER A 290 8.45 -20.56 12.92
CA SER A 290 7.74 -19.77 13.91
C SER A 290 8.65 -19.41 15.09
N LYS A 291 8.25 -18.39 15.84
CA LYS A 291 8.94 -17.99 17.08
C LYS A 291 9.17 -19.17 18.04
N SER A 292 8.16 -20.01 18.26
CA SER A 292 8.26 -21.15 19.18
C SER A 292 9.23 -22.23 18.69
N GLU A 293 9.32 -22.44 17.38
CA GLU A 293 10.28 -23.35 16.76
C GLU A 293 11.72 -22.82 16.90
N LEU A 294 11.94 -21.53 16.69
CA LEU A 294 13.24 -20.90 16.92
C LEU A 294 13.66 -21.01 18.38
N GLU A 295 12.78 -20.68 19.33
CA GLU A 295 13.07 -20.81 20.76
C GLU A 295 13.42 -22.26 21.15
N LYS A 296 12.75 -23.25 20.55
CA LYS A 296 13.10 -24.66 20.74
C LYS A 296 14.51 -24.97 20.22
N LEU A 297 14.86 -24.50 19.02
CA LEU A 297 16.20 -24.72 18.45
C LEU A 297 17.31 -24.05 19.26
N VAL A 298 17.04 -22.88 19.87
CA VAL A 298 17.96 -22.23 20.81
C VAL A 298 18.15 -23.08 22.05
N ARG A 299 17.07 -23.57 22.67
CA ARG A 299 17.15 -24.46 23.85
C ARG A 299 17.91 -25.76 23.57
N GLU A 300 17.82 -26.26 22.34
CA GLU A 300 18.52 -27.47 21.89
C GLU A 300 19.95 -27.20 21.39
N SER A 301 20.47 -25.96 21.55
CA SER A 301 21.81 -25.54 21.09
C SER A 301 22.04 -25.77 19.58
N LYS A 302 20.98 -25.75 18.77
CA LYS A 302 21.03 -25.88 17.31
C LYS A 302 21.18 -24.55 16.59
N ILE A 303 20.89 -23.45 17.28
CA ILE A 303 21.21 -22.08 16.88
C ILE A 303 22.31 -21.61 17.82
N VAL A 304 23.45 -21.23 17.27
CA VAL A 304 24.65 -20.91 18.04
C VAL A 304 25.00 -19.45 17.85
N TYR A 305 25.32 -18.76 18.94
CA TYR A 305 25.86 -17.40 18.86
C TYR A 305 27.36 -17.46 18.56
N ASN A 306 27.79 -16.77 17.51
CA ASN A 306 29.18 -16.64 17.14
C ASN A 306 29.70 -15.28 17.61
N GLU A 307 30.52 -15.29 18.66
CA GLU A 307 31.12 -14.08 19.26
C GLU A 307 31.93 -13.24 18.27
N ASN A 308 32.63 -13.90 17.34
CA ASN A 308 33.45 -13.20 16.33
C ASN A 308 32.58 -12.50 15.28
N ALA A 309 31.49 -13.13 14.86
CA ALA A 309 30.55 -12.58 13.89
C ALA A 309 29.49 -11.67 14.52
N LYS A 310 29.38 -11.67 15.86
CA LYS A 310 28.35 -11.00 16.67
C LYS A 310 26.93 -11.31 16.17
N ALA A 311 26.68 -12.58 15.84
CA ALA A 311 25.46 -13.02 15.18
C ALA A 311 25.08 -14.44 15.60
N TYR A 312 23.79 -14.76 15.51
CA TYR A 312 23.31 -16.13 15.62
C TYR A 312 23.42 -16.83 14.28
N GLU A 313 23.71 -18.12 14.31
CA GLU A 313 23.93 -18.95 13.14
C GLU A 313 23.09 -20.22 13.22
N ILE A 314 22.46 -20.58 12.09
CA ILE A 314 21.74 -21.84 11.91
C ILE A 314 22.26 -22.57 10.68
N SER A 315 22.70 -23.82 10.88
CA SER A 315 23.30 -24.61 9.81
C SER A 315 22.25 -25.15 8.82
N PRO A 316 22.62 -25.40 7.55
CA PRO A 316 21.74 -25.97 6.52
C PRO A 316 20.99 -27.21 6.97
N ARG A 317 21.70 -28.16 7.57
CA ARG A 317 21.12 -29.44 8.04
C ARG A 317 19.98 -29.26 9.04
N ILE A 318 19.90 -28.12 9.72
CA ILE A 318 18.83 -27.80 10.67
C ILE A 318 17.70 -27.07 9.96
N TYR A 319 17.98 -25.92 9.32
CA TYR A 319 16.90 -25.11 8.76
C TYR A 319 16.22 -25.77 7.56
N GLU A 320 16.91 -26.65 6.83
CA GLU A 320 16.33 -27.37 5.68
C GLU A 320 15.15 -28.28 6.07
N LYS A 321 15.04 -28.66 7.35
CA LYS A 321 13.90 -29.42 7.89
C LYS A 321 12.61 -28.60 7.99
N TYR A 322 12.72 -27.29 7.89
CA TYR A 322 11.61 -26.33 7.95
C TYR A 322 11.24 -25.80 6.57
N ARG A 323 11.54 -26.57 5.52
CA ARG A 323 11.10 -26.23 4.16
C ARG A 323 9.57 -26.22 4.13
N THR A 324 9.01 -25.10 3.71
CA THR A 324 7.57 -24.87 3.72
C THR A 324 7.13 -24.34 2.37
N MET A 325 6.07 -24.89 1.79
CA MET A 325 5.50 -24.32 0.57
C MET A 325 4.78 -23.01 0.92
N LEU A 326 4.90 -22.00 0.04
CA LEU A 326 4.38 -20.67 0.37
C LEU A 326 2.85 -20.68 0.61
N ASN A 327 2.11 -21.50 -0.14
CA ASN A 327 0.67 -21.71 0.05
C ASN A 327 0.31 -22.32 1.42
N GLU A 328 1.11 -23.26 1.93
CA GLU A 328 0.92 -23.83 3.28
C GLU A 328 1.14 -22.77 4.35
N PHE A 329 2.15 -21.92 4.17
CA PHE A 329 2.38 -20.79 5.06
C PHE A 329 1.20 -19.80 5.04
N ILE A 330 0.68 -19.48 3.85
CA ILE A 330 -0.49 -18.60 3.73
C ILE A 330 -1.71 -19.19 4.43
N ASN A 331 -1.99 -20.47 4.20
CA ASN A 331 -3.10 -21.15 4.88
C ASN A 331 -2.94 -21.10 6.40
N LYS A 332 -1.72 -21.24 6.92
CA LYS A 332 -1.43 -21.15 8.35
C LYS A 332 -1.71 -19.76 8.92
N ILE A 333 -1.25 -18.69 8.27
CA ILE A 333 -1.44 -17.31 8.77
C ILE A 333 -2.84 -16.76 8.52
N SER A 334 -3.58 -17.33 7.56
CA SER A 334 -4.97 -16.93 7.29
C SER A 334 -5.99 -17.69 8.14
N SER A 335 -5.64 -18.86 8.68
CA SER A 335 -6.50 -19.65 9.59
C SER A 335 -6.36 -19.26 11.06
N SER A 336 -5.22 -18.70 11.45
CA SER A 336 -4.91 -18.23 12.82
C SER A 336 -5.55 -16.88 13.11
#